data_AF-A0A3M1QL57-F1
#
_entry.id   AF-A0A3M1QL57-F1
#
_cell.length_a   1.000
_cell.length_b   1.000
_cell.length_c   1.000
_cell.angle_alpha   90.00
_cell.angle_beta   90.00
_cell.angle_gamma   90.00
#
_symmetry.space_group_name_H-M   'P 1'
#
loop_
_entity.id
_entity.type
_entity.pdbx_description
1 polymer ?
#
loop_
_entity_poly.entity_id
_entity_poly.type
_entity_poly.pdbx_seq_one_letter_code
_entity_poly.pdbx_strand_id
1 'polypeptide(L)' 'MSAFLVQFDLDAVSERLSRRLGSRIAADDVREILTRAGLVESRRGWLAPDLRPLMLLYAGRPMFGR' A
#
# COMPACT_ATOMS: atom_id res chain seq x y z
N MET A 1 -16.57 -5.25 -13.60
CA MET A 1 -15.68 -5.29 -12.42
C MET A 1 -15.39 -3.85 -12.02
N SER A 2 -15.72 -3.46 -10.78
CA SER A 2 -15.41 -2.12 -10.28
C SER A 2 -13.95 -2.09 -9.86
N ALA A 3 -13.15 -1.20 -10.44
CA ALA A 3 -11.76 -0.96 -10.04
C ALA A 3 -11.69 0.33 -9.24
N PHE A 4 -10.99 0.29 -8.10
CA PHE A 4 -10.79 1.45 -7.24
C PHE A 4 -9.39 2.01 -7.44
N LEU A 5 -9.28 3.32 -7.62
CA LEU A 5 -8.00 4.00 -7.69
C LEU A 5 -7.53 4.33 -6.27
N VAL A 6 -6.32 3.89 -5.94
CA VAL A 6 -5.66 4.12 -4.66
C VAL A 6 -4.29 4.72 -4.94
N GLN A 7 -3.96 5.81 -4.25
CA GLN A 7 -2.63 6.40 -4.35
C GLN A 7 -1.81 6.03 -3.12
N PHE A 8 -0.67 5.38 -3.36
CA PHE A 8 0.34 5.12 -2.35
C PHE A 8 1.58 5.94 -2.65
N ASP A 9 2.06 6.66 -1.65
CA ASP A 9 3.44 7.14 -1.64
C ASP A 9 4.33 5.94 -1.26
N LEU A 10 4.98 5.35 -2.27
CA LEU A 10 5.79 4.15 -2.08
C LEU A 10 7.01 4.43 -1.18
N ASP A 11 7.54 5.64 -1.19
CA ASP A 11 8.67 6.03 -0.34
C ASP A 11 8.23 6.11 1.12
N ALA A 12 7.08 6.72 1.39
CA ALA A 12 6.52 6.78 2.74
C ALA A 12 6.15 5.39 3.29
N VAL A 13 5.59 4.51 2.43
CA VAL A 13 5.27 3.12 2.81
C VAL A 13 6.55 2.32 3.06
N SER A 14 7.54 2.46 2.18
CA SER A 14 8.87 1.84 2.31
C SER A 14 9.54 2.23 3.62
N GLU A 15 9.58 3.52 3.96
CA GLU A 15 10.18 4.01 5.20
C GLU A 15 9.45 3.46 6.45
N ARG A 16 8.11 3.42 6.39
CA ARG A 16 7.29 2.93 7.50
C ARG A 16 7.44 1.42 7.69
N LEU A 17 7.49 0.64 6.61
CA LEU A 17 7.75 -0.79 6.67
C LEU A 17 9.16 -1.07 7.16
N SER A 18 10.14 -0.28 6.68
CA SER A 18 11.54 -0.43 7.11
C SER A 18 11.69 -0.24 8.61
N ARG A 19 11.08 0.83 9.15
CA ARG A 19 11.06 1.09 10.59
C ARG A 19 10.34 0.00 11.39
N ARG A 20 9.24 -0.55 10.86
CA ARG A 20 8.44 -1.55 11.57
C ARG A 20 9.12 -2.92 11.61
N LEU A 21 9.82 -3.29 10.54
CA LEU A 21 10.49 -4.58 10.42
C LEU A 21 11.95 -4.54 10.92
N GLY A 22 12.48 -3.35 11.19
CA GLY A 22 13.90 -3.18 11.57
C GLY A 22 14.86 -3.55 10.44
N SER A 23 14.40 -3.53 9.19
CA SER A 23 15.17 -3.91 8.00
C SER A 23 14.95 -2.89 6.90
N ARG A 24 15.90 -2.73 5.98
CA ARG A 24 15.72 -1.85 4.82
C ARG A 24 14.79 -2.53 3.82
N ILE A 25 13.63 -1.94 3.60
CA ILE A 25 12.71 -2.25 2.51
C ILE A 25 12.89 -1.14 1.46
N ALA A 26 13.08 -1.47 0.19
CA ALA A 26 13.11 -0.50 -0.89
C ALA A 26 11.70 -0.22 -1.43
N ALA A 27 11.50 0.94 -2.07
CA ALA A 27 10.23 1.25 -2.72
C ALA A 27 9.86 0.23 -3.82
N ASP A 28 10.86 -0.36 -4.49
CA ASP A 28 10.63 -1.44 -5.47
C ASP A 28 10.12 -2.73 -4.82
N ASP A 29 10.57 -3.07 -3.61
CA ASP A 29 10.01 -4.20 -2.86
C ASP A 29 8.54 -3.95 -2.52
N VAL A 30 8.20 -2.71 -2.15
CA VAL A 30 6.80 -2.31 -1.91
C VAL A 30 5.97 -2.45 -3.18
N ARG A 31 6.48 -1.99 -4.33
CA ARG A 31 5.84 -2.16 -5.64
C ARG A 31 5.58 -3.64 -5.95
N GLU A 32 6.56 -4.50 -5.71
CA GLU A 32 6.43 -5.94 -5.92
C GLU A 32 5.36 -6.55 -5.01
N ILE A 33 5.35 -6.18 -3.73
CA ILE A 33 4.33 -6.63 -2.77
C ILE A 33 2.93 -6.24 -3.22
N LEU A 34 2.72 -4.99 -3.64
CA LEU A 34 1.42 -4.52 -4.13
C LEU A 34 0.97 -5.27 -5.39
N THR A 35 1.91 -5.52 -6.31
CA THR A 35 1.65 -6.30 -7.52
C THR A 35 1.25 -7.74 -7.19
N ARG A 36 1.98 -8.39 -6.28
CA ARG A 36 1.67 -9.74 -5.78
C ARG A 36 0.33 -9.80 -5.03
N ALA A 37 -0.07 -8.69 -4.40
CA ALA A 37 -1.38 -8.55 -3.76
C ALA A 37 -2.53 -8.31 -4.77
N GLY A 38 -2.24 -8.28 -6.07
CA GLY A 38 -3.23 -8.12 -7.13
C GLY A 38 -3.61 -6.67 -7.44
N LEU A 39 -2.82 -5.70 -6.96
CA LEU A 39 -2.96 -4.31 -7.40
C LEU A 39 -2.22 -4.10 -8.72
N VAL A 40 -2.79 -3.27 -9.58
CA VAL A 40 -2.23 -2.95 -10.90
C VAL A 40 -1.73 -1.51 -10.91
N GLU A 41 -0.46 -1.30 -11.21
CA GLU A 41 0.12 0.04 -11.34
C GLU A 41 -0.48 0.77 -12.56
N SER A 42 -0.78 2.05 -12.38
CA SER A 42 -1.38 2.95 -13.36
C SER A 42 -0.68 4.30 -13.29
N ARG A 43 -0.80 5.11 -14.34
CA ARG A 43 -0.24 6.48 -14.38
C ARG A 43 -0.73 7.39 -13.27
N ARG A 44 -1.87 7.05 -12.65
CA ARG A 44 -2.50 7.84 -11.58
C ARG A 44 -2.33 7.23 -10.18
N GLY A 45 -1.66 6.09 -10.05
CA GLY A 45 -1.54 5.34 -8.79
C GLY A 45 -1.76 3.85 -9.00
N TRP A 46 -2.46 3.20 -8.09
CA TRP A 46 -2.68 1.76 -8.07
C TRP A 46 -4.16 1.44 -8.19
N LEU A 47 -4.49 0.50 -9.05
CA LEU A 47 -5.84 0.00 -9.22
C LEU A 47 -6.02 -1.26 -8.37
N ALA A 48 -6.97 -1.23 -7.45
CA ALA A 48 -7.36 -2.37 -6.65
C ALA A 48 -8.74 -2.88 -7.10
N PRO A 49 -8.90 -4.19 -7.35
CA PRO A 49 -10.22 -4.77 -7.64
C PRO A 49 -11.10 -4.81 -6.38
N ASP A 50 -10.48 -4.78 -5.20
CA ASP A 50 -11.14 -4.80 -3.90
C ASP A 50 -10.35 -3.96 -2.89
N LEU A 51 -11.04 -3.07 -2.19
CA LEU A 51 -10.45 -2.23 -1.15
C LEU A 51 -10.40 -2.90 0.22
N ARG A 52 -11.17 -3.97 0.47
CA ARG A 52 -11.27 -4.61 1.79
C ARG A 52 -9.89 -5.03 2.35
N PRO A 53 -8.96 -5.64 1.58
CA PRO A 53 -7.65 -6.00 2.10
C PRO A 53 -6.82 -4.79 2.52
N LEU A 54 -6.89 -3.70 1.75
CA LEU A 54 -6.23 -2.45 2.06
C LEU A 54 -6.82 -1.81 3.30
N MET A 55 -8.16 -1.75 3.38
CA MET A 55 -8.85 -1.23 4.55
C MET A 55 -8.49 -2.01 5.82
N LEU A 56 -8.34 -3.33 5.77
CA LEU A 56 -7.90 -4.12 6.93
C LEU A 56 -6.46 -3.81 7.36
N LEU A 57 -5.55 -3.58 6.40
CA LEU A 57 -4.17 -3.15 6.68
C LEU A 57 -4.12 -1.79 7.39
N TYR A 58 -5.06 -0.89 7.10
CA TYR A 58 -5.13 0.44 7.69
C TYR A 58 -6.07 0.55 8.91
N ALA A 59 -7.12 -0.26 9.00
CA ALA A 59 -8.12 -0.26 10.08
C ALA A 59 -7.57 -0.87 11.39
N GLY A 60 -6.50 -1.67 11.32
CA GLY A 60 -5.76 -2.13 12.50
C GLY A 60 -4.97 -1.03 13.23
N ARG A 61 -5.03 0.22 12.77
CA ARG A 61 -4.62 1.39 13.53
C ARG A 61 -5.77 2.39 13.55
N PRO A 62 -6.04 3.06 14.68
CA PRO A 62 -6.99 4.17 14.69
C PRO A 62 -6.53 5.21 13.66
N MET A 63 -7.36 5.46 12.64
CA MET A 63 -7.28 6.66 11.82
C MET A 63 -7.95 7.83 12.57
N PHE A 64 -7.46 8.09 13.78
CA PHE A 64 -7.66 9.34 14.51
C PHE A 64 -6.24 9.81 14.84
N GLY A 65 -5.76 10.92 14.30
CA GLY A 65 -6.34 12.23 14.55
C GLY A 65 -5.67 12.76 15.81
N ARG A 66 -4.84 13.80 15.63
CA ARG A 66 -4.32 14.64 16.70
C ARG A 66 -5.45 15.16 17.57
#